data_AF-A0A964BGJ9-F1
#
_entry.id   AF-A0A964BGJ9-F1
#
_cell.length_a   1.000
_cell.length_b   1.000
_cell.length_c   1.000
_cell.angle_alpha   90.00
_cell.angle_beta   90.00
_cell.angle_gamma   90.00
#
_symmetry.space_group_name_H-M   'P 1'
#
loop_
_entity.id
_entity.type
_entity.pdbx_description
1 polymer ?
#
loop_
_entity_poly.entity_id
_entity_poly.type
_entity_poly.pdbx_seq_one_letter_code
_entity_poly.pdbx_strand_id
1 'polypeptide(L)'
;MPANDNTPRKETSGSKQPSALAKCPICGKPRDAEYRPFCSRRCADVDLNRWLSGSYAIPAAEEEPGEADMRTGMNSGRDEDGEN
;
A
#
# COMPACT_ATOMS: atom_id res chain seq x y z
N MET A 1 -41.14 8.05 -6.19
CA MET A 1 -40.17 8.27 -5.11
C MET A 1 -39.50 6.92 -4.80
N PRO A 2 -38.25 6.66 -5.22
CA PRO A 2 -37.56 5.43 -4.85
C PRO A 2 -36.99 5.50 -3.42
N ALA A 3 -37.00 4.35 -2.75
CA ALA A 3 -36.65 4.16 -1.35
C ALA A 3 -35.20 4.54 -1.04
N ASN A 4 -35.01 5.09 0.14
CA ASN A 4 -33.73 5.38 0.77
C ASN A 4 -33.00 4.08 1.13
N ASP A 5 -32.03 3.70 0.30
CA ASP A 5 -31.19 2.53 0.55
C ASP A 5 -30.20 2.82 1.70
N ASN A 6 -30.58 2.41 2.92
CA ASN A 6 -29.77 2.52 4.13
C ASN A 6 -28.79 1.34 4.19
N THR A 7 -27.89 1.27 3.21
CA THR A 7 -26.84 0.25 3.19
C THR A 7 -25.74 0.62 4.21
N PRO A 8 -25.42 -0.25 5.17
CA PRO A 8 -24.34 0.00 6.11
C PRO A 8 -23.01 -0.03 5.35
N ARG A 9 -22.38 1.14 5.21
CA ARG A 9 -21.02 1.27 4.68
C ARG A 9 -20.09 0.41 5.55
N LYS A 10 -19.56 -0.68 4.99
CA LYS A 10 -18.54 -1.48 5.65
C LYS A 10 -17.23 -0.70 5.65
N GLU A 11 -17.09 0.20 6.60
CA GLU A 11 -15.82 0.86 6.91
C GLU A 11 -14.96 -0.08 7.76
N THR A 12 -14.29 -1.04 7.13
CA THR A 12 -13.23 -1.79 7.84
C THR A 12 -11.94 -1.01 7.76
N SER A 13 -11.91 0.09 8.53
CA SER A 13 -10.76 0.91 8.83
C SER A 13 -9.61 0.06 9.36
N GLY A 14 -8.56 -0.08 8.53
CA GLY A 14 -7.30 -0.73 8.87
C GLY A 14 -6.61 0.00 10.04
N SER A 15 -6.95 -0.42 11.26
CA SER A 15 -6.39 0.11 12.50
C SER A 15 -5.14 -0.68 12.86
N LYS A 16 -3.97 -0.32 12.32
CA LYS A 16 -2.69 -0.91 12.74
C LYS A 16 -2.00 -0.01 13.76
N GLN A 17 -2.42 -0.11 15.02
CA GLN A 17 -1.76 0.57 16.15
C GLN A 17 -0.70 -0.36 16.78
N PRO A 18 0.58 0.02 16.87
CA PRO A 18 1.60 -0.80 17.52
C PRO A 18 1.65 -0.51 19.03
N SER A 19 1.05 -1.39 19.83
CA SER A 19 1.15 -1.36 21.29
C SER A 19 2.55 -1.75 21.78
N ALA A 20 3.07 -1.02 22.76
CA ALA A 20 4.47 -0.94 23.23
C ALA A 20 5.16 -2.23 23.75
N LEU A 21 4.61 -3.43 23.51
CA LEU A 21 5.23 -4.74 23.79
C LEU A 21 5.14 -5.65 22.54
N ALA A 22 5.40 -5.12 21.35
CA ALA A 22 5.26 -5.85 20.10
C ALA A 22 6.12 -7.12 20.10
N LYS A 23 5.44 -8.26 20.15
CA LYS A 23 6.01 -9.59 19.95
C LYS A 23 6.61 -9.69 18.55
N CYS A 24 7.51 -10.65 18.34
CA CYS A 24 8.08 -10.92 17.02
C CYS A 24 6.96 -11.16 15.99
N PRO A 25 6.89 -10.42 14.88
CA PRO A 25 5.81 -10.55 13.89
C PRO A 25 5.83 -11.89 13.13
N ILE A 26 6.94 -12.63 13.23
CA ILE A 26 7.12 -13.91 12.54
C ILE A 26 6.70 -15.10 13.40
N CYS A 27 6.92 -15.04 14.73
CA CYS A 27 6.69 -16.19 15.62
C CYS A 27 6.06 -15.86 16.98
N GLY A 28 5.79 -14.59 17.30
CA GLY A 28 5.11 -14.19 18.54
C GLY A 28 5.96 -14.19 19.82
N LYS A 29 7.24 -14.55 19.74
CA LYS A 29 8.18 -14.55 20.88
C LYS A 29 8.53 -13.13 21.35
N PRO A 30 9.00 -12.94 22.60
CA PRO A 30 9.55 -11.66 23.02
C PRO A 30 10.69 -11.26 22.07
N ARG A 31 10.67 -9.99 21.67
CA ARG A 31 11.68 -9.41 20.79
C ARG A 31 13.01 -9.28 21.54
N ASP A 32 14.09 -9.52 20.81
CA ASP A 32 15.44 -9.34 21.30
C ASP A 32 15.88 -7.90 20.99
N ALA A 33 16.71 -7.29 21.84
CA ALA A 33 17.16 -5.92 21.64
C ALA A 33 18.06 -5.76 20.41
N GLU A 34 18.85 -6.78 20.09
CA GLU A 34 19.77 -6.79 18.95
C GLU A 34 19.03 -7.01 17.61
N TYR A 35 17.93 -7.75 17.64
CA TYR A 35 17.20 -8.18 16.43
C TYR A 35 15.87 -7.46 16.21
N ARG A 36 15.61 -6.32 16.87
CA ARG A 36 14.33 -5.58 16.77
C ARG A 36 14.02 -5.26 15.30
N PRO A 37 12.80 -5.51 14.81
CA PRO A 37 11.56 -5.85 15.53
C PRO A 37 11.34 -7.35 15.83
N PHE A 38 12.32 -8.21 15.55
CA PHE A 38 12.23 -9.67 15.68
C PHE A 38 12.82 -10.20 16.99
N CYS A 39 12.73 -11.52 17.18
CA CYS A 39 13.34 -12.22 18.32
C CYS A 39 14.71 -12.86 18.01
N SER A 40 15.12 -12.93 16.73
CA SER A 40 16.39 -13.55 16.32
C SER A 40 16.69 -13.33 14.84
N ARG A 41 17.95 -13.55 14.42
CA ARG A 41 18.38 -13.54 13.00
C ARG A 41 17.50 -14.41 12.11
N ARG A 42 17.18 -15.63 12.56
CA ARG A 42 16.33 -16.57 11.81
C ARG A 42 14.96 -15.99 11.46
N CYS A 43 14.36 -15.20 12.35
CA CYS A 43 13.07 -14.56 12.05
C CYS A 43 13.22 -13.40 11.05
N ALA A 44 14.33 -12.65 11.10
CA ALA A 44 14.63 -11.63 10.10
C ALA A 44 14.80 -12.25 8.70
N ASP A 45 15.53 -13.37 8.60
CA ASP A 45 15.75 -14.07 7.34
C ASP A 45 14.44 -14.60 6.72
N VAL A 46 13.52 -15.09 7.57
CA VAL A 46 12.20 -15.55 7.13
C VAL A 46 11.35 -14.39 6.61
N ASP A 47 11.38 -13.24 7.28
CA ASP A 47 10.67 -12.05 6.81
C ASP A 47 11.21 -11.60 5.46
N LEU A 48 12.55 -11.54 5.32
CA LEU A 48 13.20 -11.22 4.05
C LEU A 48 12.76 -12.17 2.93
N ASN A 49 12.70 -13.48 3.18
CA ASN A 49 12.23 -14.43 2.18
C ASN A 49 10.78 -14.17 1.77
N ARG A 50 9.88 -13.80 2.70
CA ARG A 50 8.48 -13.45 2.38
C ARG A 50 8.38 -12.21 1.50
N TRP A 51 9.30 -11.25 1.66
CA TRP A 51 9.39 -10.08 0.80
C TRP A 51 9.83 -10.49 -0.61
N LEU A 52 10.93 -11.25 -0.71
CA LEU A 52 11.45 -11.72 -1.99
C LEU A 52 10.48 -12.65 -2.73
N SER A 53 9.65 -13.39 -1.99
CA SER A 53 8.63 -14.28 -2.55
C SER A 53 7.36 -13.55 -3.02
N GLY A 54 7.27 -12.23 -2.82
CA GLY A 54 6.07 -11.45 -3.18
C GLY A 54 4.86 -11.71 -2.28
N SER A 55 5.04 -12.31 -1.08
CA SER A 55 3.91 -12.54 -0.15
C SER A 55 3.36 -11.25 0.45
N TYR A 56 4.15 -10.17 0.46
CA TYR A 56 3.69 -8.84 0.86
C TYR A 56 3.16 -8.04 -0.35
N ALA A 57 2.34 -8.67 -1.19
CA ALA A 57 1.68 -7.99 -2.29
C ALA A 57 0.53 -7.11 -1.78
N ILE A 58 0.42 -5.89 -2.31
CA ILE A 58 -0.77 -5.06 -2.12
C ILE A 58 -1.81 -5.53 -3.15
N PRO A 59 -3.01 -5.94 -2.73
CA PRO A 59 -4.05 -6.32 -3.67
C PRO A 59 -4.37 -5.11 -4.56
N ALA A 60 -4.40 -5.34 -5.88
CA ALA A 60 -4.94 -4.34 -6.79
C ALA A 60 -6.42 -4.16 -6.43
N ALA A 61 -6.82 -2.94 -6.08
CA ALA A 61 -8.22 -2.60 -6.19
C ALA A 61 -8.53 -2.67 -7.70
N GLU A 62 -9.54 -3.44 -8.08
CA GLU A 62 -10.12 -3.29 -9.41
C GLU A 62 -10.66 -1.86 -9.46
N GLU A 63 -9.89 -0.96 -10.06
CA GLU A 63 -10.40 0.35 -10.43
C GLU A 63 -11.53 0.07 -11.42
N GLU A 64 -12.78 0.26 -10.98
CA GLU A 64 -13.84 0.56 -11.94
C GLU A 64 -13.30 1.65 -12.88
N PRO A 65 -13.50 1.54 -14.21
CA PRO A 65 -13.00 2.52 -15.15
C PRO A 65 -13.72 3.86 -14.93
N GLY A 66 -13.25 4.61 -13.94
CA GLY A 66 -13.79 5.87 -13.46
C GLY A 66 -12.74 6.96 -13.62
N GLU A 67 -12.69 7.51 -14.83
CA GLU A 67 -12.40 8.90 -15.16
C GLU A 67 -11.50 9.70 -14.17
N ALA A 68 -10.19 9.46 -14.22
CA ALA A 68 -9.15 10.39 -13.75
C ALA A 68 -7.91 10.10 -14.61
N ASP A 69 -7.29 10.99 -15.38
CA ASP A 69 -7.05 12.42 -15.25
C ASP A 69 -6.86 12.97 -16.68
N MET A 70 -7.64 13.98 -17.05
CA MET A 70 -7.50 14.69 -18.31
C MET A 70 -6.23 15.54 -18.29
N ARG A 71 -5.05 14.94 -18.44
CA ARG A 71 -3.83 15.71 -18.77
C ARG A 71 -3.75 16.00 -20.26
N THR A 72 -4.83 16.57 -20.81
CA THR A 72 -4.79 17.33 -22.06
C THR A 72 -4.37 18.75 -21.70
N GLY A 73 -3.05 18.95 -21.61
CA GLY A 73 -2.44 20.23 -21.27
C GLY A 73 -1.21 20.50 -22.11
N MET A 74 -1.44 21.01 -23.32
CA MET A 74 -0.66 22.06 -23.99
C MET A 74 0.86 21.85 -24.18
N ASN A 75 1.27 21.44 -25.38
CA ASN A 75 2.26 22.25 -26.13
C ASN A 75 2.11 22.04 -27.65
N SER A 76 1.05 22.60 -28.23
CA SER A 76 1.03 22.97 -29.64
C SER A 76 1.50 24.42 -29.71
N GLY A 77 2.76 24.62 -30.11
CA GLY A 77 3.36 25.95 -30.19
C GLY A 77 4.86 25.92 -30.43
N ARG A 78 5.28 25.46 -31.62
CA ARG A 78 6.55 25.87 -32.21
C ARG A 78 6.44 25.87 -33.73
N ASP A 79 5.69 26.83 -34.24
CA ASP A 79 5.93 27.39 -35.56
C ASP A 79 7.10 28.38 -35.41
N GLU A 80 8.30 27.99 -35.83
CA GLU A 80 9.42 28.91 -36.05
C GLU A 80 10.05 28.57 -37.42
N ASP A 81 9.26 28.76 -38.48
CA ASP A 81 9.74 28.87 -39.85
C ASP A 81 10.37 30.26 -40.02
N GLY A 82 11.64 30.37 -39.63
CA GLY A 82 12.47 31.57 -39.83
C GLY A 82 13.37 31.39 -41.06
N GLU A 83 12.91 31.94 -42.18
CA GLU A 83 13.62 32.05 -43.46
C GLU A 83 14.91 32.91 -43.34
N ASN A 84 16.05 32.36 -43.77
CA ASN A 84 17.17 33.09 -44.41
C ASN A 84 18.04 32.12 -45.22
#